data_AF-A0AAV7XEY1-F1
#
_entry.id   AF-A0AAV7XEY1-F1
#
_cell.length_a   1.000
_cell.length_b   1.000
_cell.length_c   1.000
_cell.angle_alpha   90.00
_cell.angle_beta   90.00
_cell.angle_gamma   90.00
#
_symmetry.space_group_name_H-M   'P 1'
#
loop_
_entity.id
_entity.type
_entity.pdbx_description
1 polymer ?
#
loop_
_entity_poly.entity_id
_entity_poly.type
_entity_poly.pdbx_seq_one_letter_code
_entity_poly.pdbx_strand_id
1 'polypeptide(L)'
;MLKRKKSPIRSDDKATPFHFVPKKDQILIVNRKYEDSNEDIDPELSDHLLWLQNNKQPWSKASSLWELTSKHRMRSLISGTVQVATYLTKYPGLQDPSGYLLLATDF
;
A
#
# COMPACT_ATOMS: atom_id res chain seq x y z
N MET A 1 6.09 64.69 -24.32
CA MET A 1 5.83 63.47 -25.12
C MET A 1 6.65 62.31 -24.55
N LEU A 2 6.04 61.44 -23.74
CA LEU A 2 6.72 60.34 -23.03
C LEU A 2 6.75 59.08 -23.92
N LYS A 3 7.92 58.69 -24.43
CA LYS A 3 8.11 57.44 -25.18
C LYS A 3 8.37 56.30 -24.18
N ARG A 4 7.39 55.39 -24.03
CA ARG A 4 7.50 54.17 -23.21
C ARG A 4 8.56 53.23 -23.82
N LYS A 5 9.64 52.93 -23.08
CA LYS A 5 10.58 51.86 -23.42
C LYS A 5 9.92 50.52 -23.07
N LYS A 6 9.79 49.62 -24.04
CA LYS A 6 9.34 48.24 -23.84
C LYS A 6 10.47 47.45 -23.17
N SER A 7 10.21 46.87 -22.01
CA SER A 7 11.09 45.89 -21.37
C SER A 7 10.97 44.54 -22.09
N PRO A 8 12.05 43.77 -22.28
CA PRO A 8 11.96 42.42 -22.84
C PRO A 8 11.28 41.47 -21.86
N ILE A 9 10.23 40.79 -22.31
CA ILE A 9 9.60 39.68 -21.60
C ILE A 9 10.54 38.48 -21.70
N ARG A 10 11.04 38.01 -20.56
CA ARG A 10 11.77 36.74 -20.46
C ARG A 10 10.70 35.66 -20.25
N SER A 11 10.37 34.91 -21.28
CA SER A 11 9.36 33.85 -21.22
C SER A 11 9.99 32.50 -21.55
N ASP A 12 10.85 32.03 -20.65
CA ASP A 12 11.25 30.62 -20.56
C ASP A 12 10.71 30.05 -19.23
N ASP A 13 9.39 30.10 -19.06
CA ASP A 13 8.71 29.35 -17.99
C ASP A 13 8.01 28.14 -18.60
N LYS A 14 8.81 27.14 -19.01
CA LYS A 14 8.29 25.78 -19.15
C LYS A 14 8.34 25.15 -17.76
N ALA A 15 7.19 25.01 -17.14
CA ALA A 15 7.04 24.24 -15.91
C ALA A 15 7.62 22.85 -16.11
N THR A 16 8.73 22.55 -15.44
CA THR A 16 9.31 21.20 -15.39
C THR A 16 8.32 20.27 -14.67
N PRO A 17 7.93 19.13 -15.25
CA PRO A 17 7.14 18.13 -14.54
C PRO A 17 7.86 17.73 -13.25
N PHE A 18 7.13 17.64 -12.14
CA PHE A 18 7.63 17.04 -10.91
C PHE A 18 7.98 15.57 -11.19
N HIS A 19 9.22 15.32 -11.60
CA HIS A 19 9.79 14.00 -11.58
C HIS A 19 10.11 13.67 -10.13
N PHE A 20 9.20 12.92 -9.49
CA PHE A 20 9.55 12.22 -8.26
C PHE A 20 10.64 11.21 -8.60
N VAL A 21 11.88 11.56 -8.28
CA VAL A 21 13.01 10.62 -8.28
C VAL A 21 13.13 10.13 -6.85
N PRO A 22 12.73 8.88 -6.55
CA PRO A 22 12.95 8.33 -5.23
C PRO A 22 14.46 8.31 -4.98
N LYS A 23 14.91 9.00 -3.92
CA LYS A 23 16.30 8.89 -3.47
C LYS A 23 16.53 7.45 -3.05
N LYS A 24 17.47 6.77 -3.72
CA LYS A 24 17.77 5.33 -3.54
C LYS A 24 18.24 4.97 -2.12
N ASP A 25 18.50 5.96 -1.28
CA ASP A 25 19.21 5.78 -0.02
C ASP A 25 18.31 5.87 1.23
N GLN A 26 16.98 5.83 1.09
CA GLN A 26 16.03 5.91 2.22
C GLN A 26 15.02 4.77 2.34
N ILE A 27 15.24 3.64 1.65
CA ILE A 27 14.55 2.41 2.07
C ILE A 27 15.36 1.82 3.21
N LEU A 28 15.05 2.23 4.44
CA LEU A 28 15.40 1.45 5.63
C LEU A 28 14.66 0.11 5.51
N ILE A 29 15.26 -0.85 4.81
CA ILE A 29 14.83 -2.24 4.87
C ILE A 29 15.16 -2.67 6.30
N VAL A 30 14.18 -2.58 7.18
CA VAL A 30 14.26 -3.19 8.50
C VAL A 30 14.29 -4.69 8.24
N ASN A 31 15.50 -5.23 8.08
CA ASN A 31 15.78 -6.67 8.09
C ASN A 31 15.52 -7.20 9.49
N ARG A 32 14.26 -7.20 9.91
CA ARG A 32 13.83 -8.03 11.02
C ARG A 32 13.89 -9.45 10.45
N LYS A 33 14.87 -10.24 10.89
CA LYS A 33 14.93 -11.67 10.60
C LYS A 33 13.64 -12.30 11.14
N TYR A 34 12.61 -12.37 10.31
CA TYR A 34 11.47 -13.22 10.57
C TYR A 34 11.93 -14.60 10.12
N GLU A 35 12.22 -15.45 11.11
CA GLU A 35 12.43 -16.86 10.85
C GLU A 35 11.21 -17.36 10.08
N ASP A 36 11.47 -17.87 8.88
CA ASP A 36 10.54 -18.64 8.09
C ASP A 36 10.35 -19.99 8.80
N SER A 37 9.66 -19.94 9.94
CA SER A 37 9.08 -21.13 10.50
C SER A 37 7.94 -21.51 9.56
N ASN A 38 8.08 -22.67 8.91
CA ASN A 38 7.00 -23.47 8.34
C ASN A 38 6.00 -23.80 9.48
N GLU A 39 5.36 -22.79 10.04
CA GLU A 39 4.26 -22.92 10.98
C GLU A 39 3.09 -23.42 10.14
N ASP A 40 2.66 -24.65 10.44
CA ASP A 40 1.34 -25.14 10.04
C ASP A 40 0.34 -24.03 10.36
N ILE A 41 -0.19 -23.42 9.30
CA ILE A 41 -1.13 -22.32 9.42
C ILE A 41 -2.34 -22.90 10.13
N ASP A 42 -2.67 -22.35 11.30
CA ASP A 42 -3.89 -22.67 12.02
C ASP A 42 -5.08 -22.74 11.03
N PRO A 43 -5.79 -23.88 10.94
CA PRO A 43 -6.91 -24.04 10.02
C PRO A 43 -7.93 -22.90 10.09
N GLU A 44 -8.17 -22.36 11.29
CA GLU A 44 -9.09 -21.25 11.49
C GLU A 44 -8.56 -19.96 10.83
N LEU A 45 -7.24 -19.70 10.93
CA LEU A 45 -6.60 -18.56 10.26
C LEU A 45 -6.67 -18.70 8.74
N SER A 46 -6.48 -19.90 8.22
CA SER A 46 -6.60 -20.20 6.78
C SER A 46 -8.03 -19.89 6.27
N ASP A 47 -9.05 -20.33 7.01
CA ASP A 47 -10.45 -20.07 6.67
C ASP A 47 -10.78 -18.57 6.68
N HIS A 48 -10.25 -17.83 7.66
CA HIS A 48 -10.41 -16.37 7.71
C HIS A 48 -9.76 -15.67 6.51
N LEU A 49 -8.54 -16.07 6.15
CA LEU A 49 -7.83 -15.53 4.98
C LEU A 49 -8.56 -15.85 3.67
N LEU A 50 -9.09 -17.07 3.54
CA LEU A 50 -9.87 -17.48 2.37
C LEU A 50 -11.19 -16.71 2.30
N TRP A 51 -11.86 -16.49 3.42
CA TRP A 51 -13.08 -15.69 3.47
C TRP A 51 -12.82 -14.27 2.97
N LEU A 52 -11.76 -13.62 3.45
CA LEU A 52 -11.39 -12.26 3.04
C LEU A 52 -11.04 -12.13 1.55
N GLN A 53 -10.51 -13.20 0.93
CA GLN A 53 -10.19 -13.21 -0.51
C GLN A 53 -11.44 -13.25 -1.39
N ASN A 54 -12.53 -13.84 -0.87
CA ASN A 54 -13.75 -14.06 -1.64
C ASN A 54 -14.87 -13.07 -1.28
N ASN A 55 -14.77 -12.39 -0.14
CA ASN A 55 -15.84 -11.58 0.41
C ASN A 55 -15.35 -10.20 0.82
N LYS A 56 -16.22 -9.19 0.63
CA LYS A 56 -16.02 -7.82 1.14
C LYS A 56 -17.17 -7.32 2.01
N GLN A 57 -18.23 -8.10 2.16
CA GLN A 57 -19.41 -7.78 2.93
C GLN A 57 -19.84 -8.98 3.79
N PRO A 58 -20.40 -8.76 4.99
CA PRO A 58 -20.61 -7.46 5.62
C PRO A 58 -19.31 -6.80 6.11
N TRP A 59 -19.22 -5.47 6.02
CA TRP A 59 -17.99 -4.72 6.37
C TRP A 59 -17.50 -4.96 7.79
N SER A 60 -18.42 -5.12 8.75
CA SER A 60 -18.08 -5.44 10.15
C SER A 60 -17.29 -6.75 10.27
N LYS A 61 -17.74 -7.80 9.55
CA LYS A 61 -17.03 -9.08 9.51
C LYS A 61 -15.70 -8.96 8.77
N ALA A 62 -15.69 -8.26 7.62
CA ALA A 62 -14.45 -8.05 6.87
C ALA A 62 -13.39 -7.35 7.73
N SER A 63 -13.76 -6.27 8.43
CA SER A 63 -12.85 -5.52 9.31
C SER A 63 -12.33 -6.38 10.47
N SER A 64 -13.21 -7.12 11.14
CA SER A 64 -12.83 -8.00 12.24
C SER A 64 -11.89 -9.14 11.80
N LEU A 65 -12.19 -9.81 10.69
CA LEU A 65 -11.29 -10.83 10.15
C LEU A 65 -9.98 -10.23 9.64
N TRP A 66 -10.01 -8.98 9.16
CA TRP A 66 -8.82 -8.26 8.74
C TRP A 66 -7.86 -8.06 9.91
N GLU A 67 -8.34 -7.57 11.04
CA GLU A 67 -7.53 -7.43 12.26
C GLU A 67 -6.94 -8.77 12.71
N LEU A 68 -7.77 -9.83 12.77
CA LEU A 68 -7.35 -11.16 13.20
C LEU A 68 -6.22 -11.74 12.33
N THR A 69 -6.29 -11.51 11.03
CA THR A 69 -5.32 -12.08 10.07
C THR A 69 -4.14 -11.14 9.75
N SER A 70 -4.06 -9.96 10.39
CA SER A 70 -3.09 -8.90 10.08
C SER A 70 -1.64 -9.36 10.18
N LYS A 71 -1.26 -10.02 11.28
CA LYS A 71 0.12 -10.51 11.47
C LYS A 71 0.59 -11.43 10.34
N HIS A 72 -0.29 -12.31 9.86
CA HIS A 72 0.05 -13.24 8.78
C HIS A 72 0.16 -12.55 7.42
N ARG A 73 -0.77 -11.64 7.12
CA ARG A 73 -0.71 -10.81 5.92
C ARG A 73 0.55 -9.95 5.87
N MET A 74 0.91 -9.32 6.99
CA MET A 74 2.14 -8.52 7.10
C MET A 74 3.40 -9.38 6.99
N ARG A 75 3.44 -10.55 7.63
CA ARG A 75 4.54 -11.50 7.47
C ARG A 75 4.75 -11.86 5.99
N SER A 76 3.67 -12.16 5.27
CA SER A 76 3.71 -12.52 3.84
C SER A 76 4.20 -11.38 2.92
N LEU A 77 3.91 -10.13 3.29
CA LEU A 77 4.41 -8.94 2.57
C LEU A 77 5.89 -8.68 2.87
N ILE A 78 6.29 -8.77 4.15
CA ILE A 78 7.65 -8.51 4.60
C ILE A 78 8.62 -9.58 4.09
N SER A 79 8.21 -10.85 4.09
CA SER A 79 9.00 -11.97 3.56
C SER A 79 9.17 -11.92 2.04
N GLY A 80 8.36 -11.10 1.34
CA GLY A 80 8.30 -11.08 -0.12
C GLY A 80 7.59 -12.28 -0.73
N THR A 81 6.94 -13.14 0.08
CA THR A 81 6.12 -14.27 -0.41
C THR A 81 5.01 -13.77 -1.33
N VAL A 82 4.46 -12.59 -1.05
CA VAL A 82 3.44 -11.93 -1.88
C VAL A 82 3.94 -10.55 -2.30
N GLN A 83 3.92 -10.26 -3.60
CA GLN A 83 4.20 -8.92 -4.11
C GLN A 83 3.12 -7.92 -3.70
N VAL A 84 3.51 -6.66 -3.43
CA VAL A 84 2.58 -5.60 -2.98
C VAL A 84 1.39 -5.42 -3.95
N ALA A 85 1.65 -5.42 -5.26
CA ALA A 85 0.59 -5.30 -6.26
C ALA A 85 -0.43 -6.45 -6.15
N THR A 86 0.06 -7.70 -6.04
CA THR A 86 -0.78 -8.88 -5.83
C THR A 86 -1.56 -8.80 -4.54
N TYR A 87 -0.94 -8.32 -3.46
CA TYR A 87 -1.60 -8.13 -2.16
C TYR A 87 -2.80 -7.17 -2.26
N LEU A 88 -2.61 -6.02 -2.89
CA LEU A 88 -3.65 -5.00 -3.04
C LEU A 88 -4.84 -5.48 -3.87
N THR A 89 -4.63 -6.39 -4.83
CA THR A 89 -5.70 -6.96 -5.66
C THR A 89 -6.31 -8.24 -5.10
N LYS A 90 -5.60 -8.94 -4.19
CA LYS A 90 -6.03 -10.24 -3.63
C LYS A 90 -7.28 -10.15 -2.76
N TYR A 91 -7.51 -9.00 -2.15
CA TYR A 91 -8.63 -8.80 -1.23
C TYR A 91 -9.62 -7.79 -1.81
N PRO A 92 -10.85 -8.21 -2.18
CA PRO A 92 -11.84 -7.32 -2.78
C PRO A 92 -12.23 -6.14 -1.88
N GLY A 93 -12.06 -6.26 -0.56
CA GLY A 93 -12.26 -5.16 0.39
C GLY A 93 -11.32 -3.97 0.18
N LEU A 94 -10.13 -4.19 -0.39
CA LEU A 94 -9.15 -3.12 -0.66
C LEU A 94 -9.49 -2.29 -1.91
N GLN A 95 -10.39 -2.79 -2.76
CA GLN A 95 -10.85 -2.09 -3.96
C GLN A 95 -12.06 -1.18 -3.68
N ASP A 96 -12.61 -1.24 -2.47
CA ASP A 96 -13.68 -0.35 -2.04
C ASP A 96 -13.13 1.04 -1.69
N PRO A 97 -13.88 2.14 -1.87
CA PRO A 97 -13.46 3.46 -1.38
C PRO A 97 -13.09 3.49 0.10
N SER A 98 -13.67 2.60 0.92
CA SER A 98 -13.33 2.48 2.36
C SER A 98 -12.17 1.52 2.63
N GLY A 99 -11.65 0.85 1.60
CA GLY A 99 -10.58 -0.15 1.69
C GLY A 99 -9.27 0.37 2.27
N TYR A 100 -9.01 1.68 2.16
CA TYR A 100 -7.84 2.30 2.79
C TYR A 100 -7.86 2.18 4.32
N LEU A 101 -9.03 2.05 4.95
CA LEU A 101 -9.14 1.84 6.40
C LEU A 101 -8.53 0.51 6.80
N LEU A 102 -8.69 -0.53 5.98
CA LEU A 102 -8.06 -1.83 6.21
C LEU A 102 -6.53 -1.73 6.13
N LEU A 103 -5.99 -0.96 5.18
CA LEU A 103 -4.55 -0.72 5.09
C LEU A 103 -4.04 0.07 6.31
N ALA A 104 -4.79 1.07 6.77
CA ALA A 104 -4.45 1.84 7.96
C ALA A 104 -4.45 1.02 9.26
N THR A 105 -5.13 -0.13 9.29
CA THR A 105 -5.02 -1.07 10.42
C THR A 105 -3.78 -1.96 10.37
N ASP A 106 -3.15 -2.09 9.20
CA ASP A 106 -1.95 -2.93 8.99
C ASP A 106 -0.62 -2.17 9.20
N PHE A 107 -0.62 -0.84 9.07
CA PHE A 107 0.57 0.04 9.11
C PHE A 107 0.40 1.21 10.07
#